data_AF-A0A016WL40-F1
#
_entry.id   AF-A0A016WL40-F1
#
_cell.length_a   1.000
_cell.length_b   1.000
_cell.length_c   1.000
_cell.angle_alpha   90.00
_cell.angle_beta   90.00
_cell.angle_gamma   90.00
#
_symmetry.space_group_name_H-M   'P 1'
#
loop_
_entity.id
_entity.type
_entity.pdbx_description
1 polymer ?
#
loop_
_entity_poly.entity_id
_entity_poly.type
_entity_poly.pdbx_seq_one_letter_code
_entity_poly.pdbx_strand_id
1 'polypeptide(L)'
;MSEELEKRLQMELRNKLELVTSSPGRLSEKTIQGRIKFFGYRCHEWTATVRHARYEYVGLTQDKEFLLNQRGGALHSSVKLRQLHDKHLQQQKDLLAAVELFNLAHDWYEVLVAAGEVDELSRLAFLQSIGGETAYEPSEPGDPNYPQW
;
A
#
# COMPACT_ATOMS: atom_id res chain seq x y z
N MET A 1 25.49 -33.99 -13.41
CA MET A 1 24.14 -33.62 -13.92
C MET A 1 23.61 -32.34 -13.31
N SER A 2 23.88 -32.02 -12.02
CA SER A 2 23.40 -30.79 -11.37
C SER A 2 23.98 -29.49 -11.97
N GLU A 3 25.29 -29.43 -12.22
CA GLU A 3 25.95 -28.19 -12.69
C GLU A 3 25.54 -27.76 -14.11
N GLU A 4 25.32 -28.70 -15.02
CA GLU A 4 24.89 -28.41 -16.40
C GLU A 4 23.47 -27.80 -16.41
N LEU A 5 22.59 -28.33 -15.55
CA LEU A 5 21.24 -27.81 -15.37
C LEU A 5 21.27 -26.40 -14.78
N GLU A 6 22.11 -26.18 -13.76
CA GLU A 6 22.28 -24.88 -13.11
C GLU A 6 22.80 -23.81 -14.07
N LYS A 7 23.82 -24.13 -14.87
CA LYS A 7 24.34 -23.22 -15.91
C LYS A 7 23.27 -22.87 -16.94
N ARG A 8 22.48 -23.84 -17.39
CA ARG A 8 21.37 -23.60 -18.33
C ARG A 8 20.31 -22.69 -17.71
N LEU A 9 19.93 -22.93 -16.46
CA LEU A 9 18.98 -22.10 -15.74
C LEU A 9 19.47 -20.66 -15.57
N GLN A 10 20.74 -20.47 -15.19
CA GLN A 10 21.34 -19.14 -15.07
C GLN A 10 21.36 -18.40 -16.42
N MET A 11 21.66 -19.10 -17.52
CA MET A 11 21.66 -18.52 -18.86
C MET A 11 20.24 -18.12 -19.30
N GLU A 12 19.25 -19.00 -19.10
CA GLU A 12 17.85 -18.69 -19.35
C GLU A 12 17.37 -17.49 -18.53
N LEU A 13 17.76 -17.42 -17.25
CA LEU A 13 17.39 -16.32 -16.37
C LEU A 13 17.97 -15.00 -16.87
N ARG A 14 19.25 -14.99 -17.26
CA ARG A 14 19.89 -13.79 -17.84
C ARG A 14 19.21 -13.35 -19.12
N ASN A 15 18.93 -14.27 -20.05
CA ASN A 15 18.26 -13.95 -21.31
C ASN A 15 16.86 -13.34 -21.07
N LYS A 16 16.11 -13.87 -20.10
CA LYS A 16 14.80 -13.33 -19.72
C LYS A 16 14.93 -11.96 -19.07
N LEU A 17 15.91 -11.77 -18.20
CA LEU A 17 16.19 -10.48 -17.57
C LEU A 17 16.55 -9.42 -18.62
N GLU A 18 17.45 -9.73 -19.56
CA GLU A 18 17.79 -8.82 -20.67
C GLU A 18 16.58 -8.42 -21.51
N LEU A 19 15.66 -9.37 -21.77
CA LEU A 19 14.43 -9.08 -22.50
C LEU A 19 13.50 -8.15 -21.71
N VAL A 20 13.35 -8.38 -20.41
CA VAL A 20 12.53 -7.52 -19.53
C VAL A 20 13.17 -6.13 -19.38
N THR A 21 14.50 -6.04 -19.25
CA THR A 21 15.20 -4.77 -19.04
C THR A 21 15.39 -3.96 -20.32
N SER A 22 15.28 -4.56 -21.50
CA SER A 22 15.27 -3.86 -22.80
C SER A 22 13.87 -3.40 -23.23
N SER A 23 12.83 -3.72 -22.47
CA SER A 23 11.46 -3.35 -22.80
C SER A 23 11.21 -1.83 -22.70
N PRO A 24 10.45 -1.22 -23.65
CA PRO A 24 10.14 0.22 -23.64
C PRO A 24 9.37 0.71 -22.40
N GLY A 25 8.79 -0.19 -21.62
CA GLY A 25 8.06 0.11 -20.38
C GLY A 25 8.88 0.01 -19.09
N ARG A 26 10.21 -0.16 -19.20
CA ARG A 26 11.09 -0.34 -18.06
C ARG A 26 11.07 0.87 -17.12
N LEU A 27 10.98 0.57 -15.82
CA LEU A 27 11.10 1.58 -14.77
C LEU A 27 12.57 1.77 -14.38
N SER A 28 12.98 3.03 -14.22
CA SER A 28 14.29 3.35 -13.63
C SER A 28 14.29 3.13 -12.13
N GLU A 29 15.47 2.92 -11.54
CA GLU A 29 15.63 2.79 -10.09
C GLU A 29 14.94 3.95 -9.35
N LYS A 30 15.19 5.19 -9.77
CA LYS A 30 14.55 6.38 -9.18
C LYS A 30 13.02 6.32 -9.22
N THR A 31 12.46 5.82 -10.32
CA THR A 31 11.00 5.68 -10.47
C THR A 31 10.45 4.61 -9.53
N ILE A 32 11.16 3.49 -9.41
CA ILE A 32 10.81 2.39 -8.52
C ILE A 32 10.89 2.84 -7.06
N GLN A 33 11.99 3.46 -6.65
CA GLN A 33 12.15 4.04 -5.31
C GLN A 33 11.03 5.03 -4.98
N GLY A 34 10.68 5.91 -5.92
CA GLY A 34 9.56 6.84 -5.76
C GLY A 34 8.23 6.14 -5.57
N ARG A 35 7.97 5.05 -6.31
CA ARG A 35 6.75 4.24 -6.18
C ARG A 35 6.70 3.49 -4.84
N ILE A 36 7.80 2.86 -4.42
CA ILE A 36 7.90 2.19 -3.13
C ILE A 36 7.58 3.17 -2.01
N LYS A 37 8.19 4.36 -2.03
CA LYS A 37 7.93 5.40 -1.03
C LYS A 37 6.46 5.85 -1.05
N PHE A 38 5.92 6.18 -2.22
CA PHE A 38 4.54 6.65 -2.35
C PHE A 38 3.51 5.61 -1.90
N PHE A 39 3.59 4.37 -2.41
CA PHE A 39 2.64 3.33 -2.05
C PHE A 39 2.87 2.78 -0.64
N GLY A 40 4.12 2.79 -0.15
CA GLY A 40 4.44 2.45 1.23
C GLY A 40 3.76 3.39 2.23
N TYR A 41 3.80 4.71 1.99
CA TYR A 41 3.06 5.67 2.81
C TYR A 41 1.54 5.45 2.76
N ARG A 42 0.97 5.20 1.58
CA ARG A 42 -0.46 4.86 1.45
C ARG A 42 -0.85 3.60 2.21
N CYS A 43 0.02 2.58 2.21
CA CYS A 43 -0.21 1.36 2.98
C CYS A 43 -0.14 1.64 4.50
N HIS A 44 0.71 2.57 4.94
CA HIS A 44 0.79 2.96 6.34
C HIS A 44 -0.50 3.64 6.84
N GLU A 45 -1.12 4.46 6.01
CA GLU A 45 -2.40 5.13 6.30
C GLU A 45 -3.60 4.16 6.40
N TRP A 46 -3.41 2.88 6.07
CA TRP A 46 -4.48 1.87 6.07
C TRP A 46 -5.18 1.78 7.43
N THR A 47 -4.40 1.66 8.51
CA THR A 47 -4.94 1.48 9.86
C THR A 47 -5.81 2.67 10.26
N ALA A 48 -5.33 3.89 9.99
CA ALA A 48 -6.07 5.11 10.26
C ALA A 48 -7.35 5.19 9.40
N THR A 49 -7.28 4.82 8.13
CA THR A 49 -8.43 4.84 7.20
C THR A 49 -9.53 3.87 7.65
N VAL A 50 -9.18 2.63 8.00
CA VAL A 50 -10.13 1.63 8.51
C VAL A 50 -10.73 2.08 9.85
N ARG A 51 -9.91 2.65 10.72
CA ARG A 51 -10.38 3.17 12.00
C ARG A 51 -11.36 4.32 11.82
N HIS A 52 -11.05 5.27 10.93
CA HIS A 52 -11.94 6.37 10.58
C HIS A 52 -13.27 5.88 10.02
N ALA A 53 -13.24 4.91 9.11
CA ALA A 53 -14.46 4.30 8.56
C ALA A 53 -15.34 3.70 9.66
N ARG A 54 -14.74 3.03 10.65
CA ARG A 54 -15.48 2.52 11.82
C ARG A 54 -16.14 3.66 12.61
N TYR A 55 -15.45 4.77 12.84
CA TYR A 55 -16.02 5.91 13.54
C TYR A 55 -17.18 6.56 12.77
N GLU A 56 -17.09 6.66 11.44
CA GLU A 56 -18.20 7.17 10.62
C GLU A 56 -19.47 6.30 10.77
N TYR A 57 -19.33 4.97 10.82
CA TYR A 57 -20.46 4.07 11.08
C TYR A 57 -21.03 4.20 12.50
N VAL A 58 -20.16 4.35 13.50
CA VAL A 58 -20.60 4.54 14.90
C VAL A 58 -21.36 5.85 15.03
N GLY A 59 -20.84 6.96 14.47
CA GLY A 59 -21.52 8.26 14.49
C GLY A 59 -22.89 8.19 13.83
N LEU A 60 -23.00 7.53 12.67
CA LEU A 60 -24.29 7.34 12.01
C LEU A 60 -25.30 6.53 12.84
N THR A 61 -24.82 5.59 13.65
CA THR A 61 -25.64 4.80 14.57
C THR A 61 -26.11 5.64 15.77
N GLN A 62 -25.25 6.51 16.29
CA GLN A 62 -25.59 7.44 17.37
C GLN A 62 -26.63 8.48 16.92
N ASP A 63 -26.52 8.97 15.68
CA ASP A 63 -27.45 9.93 15.08
C ASP A 63 -28.79 9.31 14.62
N LYS A 64 -28.98 8.00 14.83
CA LYS A 64 -30.12 7.26 14.27
C LYS A 64 -31.47 7.86 14.65
N GLU A 65 -31.71 8.17 15.93
CA GLU A 65 -32.99 8.75 16.35
C GLU A 65 -33.22 10.12 15.71
N PHE A 66 -32.19 10.95 15.63
CA PHE A 66 -32.26 12.24 14.98
C PHE A 66 -32.61 12.11 13.49
N LEU A 67 -31.93 11.21 12.76
CA LEU A 67 -32.18 10.97 11.34
C LEU A 67 -33.57 10.39 11.06
N LEU A 68 -34.08 9.52 11.94
CA LEU A 68 -35.42 8.95 11.83
C LEU A 68 -36.52 10.00 12.03
N ASN A 69 -36.26 11.01 12.87
CA ASN A 69 -37.20 12.09 13.17
C ASN A 69 -37.19 13.23 12.13
N GLN A 70 -36.24 13.24 11.19
CA GLN A 70 -36.21 14.21 10.08
C GLN A 70 -37.16 13.83 8.94
N ARG A 71 -37.43 14.81 8.05
CA ARG A 71 -38.21 14.58 6.83
C ARG A 71 -37.51 13.54 5.94
N GLY A 72 -38.19 12.42 5.69
CA GLY A 72 -37.62 11.27 4.98
C GLY A 72 -37.11 10.15 5.89
N GLY A 73 -36.98 10.39 7.20
CA GLY A 73 -36.80 9.40 8.26
C GLY A 73 -35.95 8.19 7.91
N ALA A 74 -36.58 7.01 7.89
CA ALA A 74 -35.92 5.74 7.59
C ALA A 74 -35.31 5.67 6.18
N LEU A 75 -35.94 6.30 5.17
CA LEU A 75 -35.40 6.34 3.81
C LEU A 75 -34.15 7.21 3.75
N HIS A 76 -34.15 8.37 4.42
CA HIS A 76 -32.97 9.22 4.51
C HIS A 76 -31.81 8.49 5.21
N SER A 77 -32.10 7.79 6.31
CA SER A 77 -31.13 6.99 7.06
C SER A 77 -30.54 5.85 6.21
N SER A 78 -31.37 5.15 5.44
CA SER A 78 -30.92 4.04 4.59
C SER A 78 -30.07 4.52 3.40
N VAL A 79 -30.40 5.68 2.82
CA VAL A 79 -29.58 6.31 1.77
C VAL A 79 -28.21 6.70 2.32
N LYS A 80 -28.14 7.33 3.50
CA LYS A 80 -26.86 7.67 4.15
C LYS A 80 -26.01 6.42 4.42
N LEU A 81 -26.62 5.35 4.96
CA LEU A 81 -25.91 4.08 5.18
C LEU A 81 -25.34 3.51 3.89
N ARG A 82 -26.11 3.55 2.78
CA ARG A 82 -25.64 3.07 1.48
C ARG A 82 -24.50 3.92 0.93
N GLN A 83 -24.62 5.25 0.98
CA GLN A 83 -23.55 6.15 0.54
C GLN A 83 -22.26 5.93 1.33
N LEU A 84 -22.37 5.76 2.64
CA LEU A 84 -21.23 5.48 3.50
C LEU A 84 -20.59 4.12 3.17
N HIS A 85 -21.41 3.11 2.93
CA HIS A 85 -20.94 1.79 2.48
C HIS A 85 -20.21 1.85 1.13
N ASP A 86 -20.79 2.51 0.14
CA ASP A 86 -20.18 2.62 -1.19
C ASP A 86 -18.84 3.38 -1.13
N LYS A 87 -18.78 4.45 -0.32
CA LYS A 87 -17.53 5.19 -0.05
C LYS A 87 -16.46 4.26 0.54
N HIS A 88 -16.78 3.51 1.58
CA HIS A 88 -15.81 2.61 2.23
C HIS A 88 -15.39 1.44 1.36
N LEU A 89 -16.32 0.90 0.56
CA LEU A 89 -15.99 -0.14 -0.41
C LEU A 89 -15.01 0.38 -1.46
N GLN A 90 -15.18 1.63 -1.92
CA GLN A 90 -14.22 2.25 -2.83
C GLN A 90 -12.86 2.48 -2.16
N GLN A 91 -12.84 3.00 -0.94
CA GLN A 91 -11.60 3.19 -0.17
C GLN A 91 -10.85 1.85 0.01
N GLN A 92 -11.57 0.76 0.30
CA GLN A 92 -10.96 -0.56 0.41
C GLN A 92 -10.31 -1.01 -0.90
N LYS A 93 -10.98 -0.79 -2.05
CA LYS A 93 -10.41 -1.12 -3.37
C LYS A 93 -9.14 -0.31 -3.66
N ASP A 94 -9.17 0.99 -3.38
CA ASP A 94 -8.04 1.88 -3.60
C ASP A 94 -6.83 1.47 -2.73
N LEU A 95 -7.10 1.05 -1.49
CA LEU A 95 -6.09 0.55 -0.56
C LEU A 95 -5.48 -0.78 -1.04
N LEU A 96 -6.31 -1.73 -1.49
CA LEU A 96 -5.84 -3.00 -2.06
C LEU A 96 -4.97 -2.77 -3.30
N ALA A 97 -5.41 -1.89 -4.20
CA ALA A 97 -4.64 -1.52 -5.38
C ALA A 97 -3.29 -0.87 -5.01
N ALA A 98 -3.23 -0.07 -3.93
CA ALA A 98 -1.97 0.49 -3.44
C ALA A 98 -1.00 -0.58 -2.95
N VAL A 99 -1.49 -1.62 -2.25
CA VAL A 99 -0.66 -2.76 -1.81
C VAL A 99 -0.13 -3.55 -3.01
N GLU A 100 -0.97 -3.83 -4.00
CA GLU A 100 -0.56 -4.51 -5.23
C GLU A 100 0.53 -3.71 -5.97
N LEU A 101 0.36 -2.39 -6.09
CA LEU A 101 1.34 -1.52 -6.74
C LEU A 101 2.63 -1.34 -5.93
N PHE A 102 2.54 -1.40 -4.60
CA PHE A 102 3.71 -1.44 -3.71
C PHE A 102 4.54 -2.70 -3.96
N ASN A 103 3.89 -3.87 -3.94
CA ASN A 103 4.55 -5.16 -4.19
C ASN A 103 5.16 -5.20 -5.60
N LEU A 104 4.42 -4.74 -6.61
CA LEU A 104 4.94 -4.67 -7.98
C LEU A 104 6.18 -3.75 -8.09
N ALA A 105 6.23 -2.66 -7.33
CA ALA A 105 7.41 -1.80 -7.31
C ALA A 105 8.62 -2.51 -6.67
N HIS A 106 8.39 -3.32 -5.62
CA HIS A 106 9.42 -4.17 -5.03
C HIS A 106 9.95 -5.21 -6.02
N ASP A 107 9.06 -5.90 -6.74
CA ASP A 107 9.43 -6.89 -7.76
C ASP A 107 10.29 -6.27 -8.86
N TRP A 108 9.91 -5.09 -9.34
CA TRP A 108 10.72 -4.34 -10.31
C TRP A 108 12.10 -3.99 -9.76
N TYR A 109 12.20 -3.69 -8.47
CA TYR A 109 13.49 -3.41 -7.87
C TYR A 109 14.38 -4.66 -7.80
N GLU A 110 13.79 -5.84 -7.54
CA GLU A 110 14.51 -7.13 -7.59
C GLU A 110 15.01 -7.45 -9.00
N VAL A 111 14.20 -7.14 -10.03
CA VAL A 111 14.60 -7.30 -11.42
C VAL A 111 15.82 -6.44 -11.74
N LEU A 112 15.89 -5.20 -11.27
CA LEU A 112 17.07 -4.35 -11.48
C LEU A 112 18.32 -4.92 -10.80
N VAL A 113 18.17 -5.48 -9.59
CA VAL A 113 19.29 -6.13 -8.90
C VAL A 113 19.74 -7.39 -9.64
N ALA A 114 18.80 -8.24 -10.04
CA ALA A 114 19.11 -9.48 -10.77
C ALA A 114 19.76 -9.20 -12.13
N ALA A 115 19.42 -8.08 -12.78
CA ALA A 115 20.07 -7.61 -14.00
C ALA A 115 21.46 -6.98 -13.77
N GLY A 116 21.90 -6.84 -12.51
CA GLY A 116 23.18 -6.23 -12.16
C GLY A 116 23.22 -4.72 -12.33
N GLU A 117 22.06 -4.07 -12.43
CA GLU A 117 21.94 -2.63 -12.63
C GLU A 117 21.90 -1.85 -11.32
N VAL A 118 21.46 -2.52 -10.26
CA VAL A 118 21.44 -2.02 -8.89
C VAL A 118 22.15 -3.04 -8.00
N ASP A 119 22.95 -2.55 -7.07
CA ASP A 119 23.56 -3.36 -6.04
C ASP A 119 22.56 -3.72 -4.92
N GLU A 120 22.52 -4.98 -4.50
CA GLU A 120 21.56 -5.47 -3.49
C GLU A 120 21.73 -4.75 -2.15
N LEU A 121 22.97 -4.43 -1.73
CA LEU A 121 23.19 -3.69 -0.49
C LEU A 121 22.59 -2.28 -0.57
N SER A 122 22.69 -1.65 -1.74
CA SER A 122 22.09 -0.34 -2.00
C SER A 122 20.56 -0.39 -1.94
N ARG A 123 19.93 -1.42 -2.54
CA ARG A 123 18.49 -1.67 -2.42
C ARG A 123 18.08 -1.84 -0.95
N LEU A 124 18.79 -2.69 -0.21
CA LEU A 124 18.49 -2.95 1.21
C LEU A 124 18.66 -1.71 2.08
N ALA A 125 19.71 -0.92 1.86
CA ALA A 125 19.94 0.34 2.56
C ALA A 125 18.81 1.35 2.31
N PHE A 126 18.32 1.44 1.08
CA PHE A 126 17.16 2.26 0.74
C PHE A 126 15.87 1.78 1.42
N LEU A 127 15.61 0.46 1.44
CA LEU A 127 14.42 -0.07 2.11
C LEU A 127 14.48 0.16 3.63
N GLN A 128 15.67 0.03 4.22
CA GLN A 128 15.88 0.36 5.63
C GLN A 128 15.68 1.85 5.91
N SER A 129 16.13 2.75 5.03
CA SER A 129 15.94 4.19 5.23
C SER A 129 14.46 4.58 5.23
N ILE A 130 13.65 3.98 4.36
CA ILE A 130 12.20 4.19 4.38
C ILE A 130 11.55 3.64 5.66
N GLY A 131 11.95 2.44 6.09
CA GLY A 131 11.43 1.85 7.34
C GLY A 131 11.78 2.68 8.58
N GLY A 132 12.89 3.41 8.56
CA GLY A 132 13.27 4.37 9.61
C GLY A 132 12.59 5.74 9.50
N GLU A 133 12.21 6.17 8.31
CA GLU A 133 11.51 7.46 8.05
C GLU A 133 10.04 7.44 8.47
N THR A 134 9.41 6.26 8.56
CA THR A 134 8.08 6.11 9.16
C THR A 134 8.15 6.36 10.67
N ALA A 135 8.28 7.63 11.05
CA ALA A 135 8.05 8.08 12.41
C ALA A 135 6.61 7.69 12.79
N TYR A 136 6.51 6.79 13.75
CA TYR A 136 5.26 6.48 14.43
C TYR A 136 4.84 7.75 15.17
N GLU A 137 4.03 8.62 14.54
CA GLU A 137 3.34 9.67 15.27
C GLU A 137 2.18 9.00 16.01
N PRO A 138 2.24 8.93 17.34
CA PRO A 138 1.16 8.35 18.11
C PRO A 138 -0.06 9.24 17.95
N SER A 139 -1.14 8.62 17.49
CA SER A 139 -2.35 9.30 17.03
C SER A 139 -3.46 9.26 18.07
N GLU A 140 -3.43 8.30 19.00
CA GLU A 140 -4.47 8.10 20.02
C GLU A 140 -3.94 7.70 21.41
N PRO A 141 -4.71 7.98 22.49
CA PRO A 141 -4.40 7.50 23.83
C PRO A 141 -4.23 5.97 23.85
N GLY A 142 -3.01 5.51 24.17
CA GLY A 142 -2.63 4.10 24.15
C GLY A 142 -1.59 3.73 23.08
N ASP A 143 -1.36 4.60 22.10
CA ASP A 143 -0.23 4.46 21.16
C ASP A 143 1.10 4.69 21.91
N PRO A 144 2.17 3.90 21.64
CA PRO A 144 3.51 4.17 22.14
C PRO A 144 3.95 5.62 21.86
N ASN A 145 4.34 6.36 22.91
CA ASN A 145 4.71 7.78 22.89
C ASN A 145 3.53 8.78 22.75
N TYR A 146 2.26 8.35 22.87
CA TYR A 146 1.14 9.30 22.87
C TYR A 146 1.26 10.29 24.03
N PRO A 147 1.07 11.61 23.82
CA PRO A 147 1.16 12.59 24.88
C PRO A 147 0.17 12.26 26.01
N GLN A 148 0.68 12.09 27.23
CA GLN A 148 -0.16 11.99 28.43
C GLN A 148 -0.32 13.40 29.01
N TRP A 149 -1.47 14.01 28.78
CA TRP A 149 -1.89 15.27 29.38
C TRP A 149 -3.09 15.02 30.28
#